data_AF-A0A7C7EC86-F1
#
_entry.id   AF-A0A7C7EC86-F1
#
_cell.length_a   1.000
_cell.length_b   1.000
_cell.length_c   1.000
_cell.angle_alpha   90.00
_cell.angle_beta   90.00
_cell.angle_gamma   90.00
#
_symmetry.space_group_name_H-M   'P 1'
#
loop_
_entity.id
_entity.type
_entity.pdbx_description
1 polymer ?
#
loop_
_entity_poly.entity_id
_entity_poly.type
_entity_poly.pdbx_seq_one_letter_code
_entity_poly.pdbx_strand_id
1 'polypeptide(L)'
;MKINPAVQAYSARIQEYSQVNVNRNSKADFGTMLKNELNKVNELLIKADEASQQLIKGEAEDIHSVLLAAEEARLALEMAVQVRNKLVESYQEINRMQL
;
A
#
# COMPACT_ATOMS: atom_id res chain seq x y z
N MET A 1 -51.05 1.37 -29.89
CA MET A 1 -49.74 1.44 -30.56
C MET A 1 -48.89 0.31 -30.00
N LYS A 2 -48.65 -0.79 -30.73
CA LYS A 2 -47.87 -1.93 -30.23
C LYS A 2 -46.38 -1.64 -30.46
N ILE A 3 -45.60 -1.53 -29.40
CA ILE A 3 -44.14 -1.33 -29.50
C ILE A 3 -43.56 -2.56 -30.22
N ASN A 4 -42.83 -2.30 -31.31
CA ASN A 4 -42.17 -3.31 -32.12
C ASN A 4 -41.23 -4.17 -31.24
N PRO A 5 -41.35 -5.52 -31.25
CA PRO A 5 -40.57 -6.41 -30.39
C PRO A 5 -39.05 -6.31 -30.60
N ALA A 6 -38.60 -5.85 -31.76
CA ALA A 6 -37.18 -5.58 -32.00
C ALA A 6 -36.63 -4.40 -31.17
N VAL A 7 -37.49 -3.42 -30.86
CA VAL A 7 -37.12 -2.25 -30.03
C VAL A 7 -37.03 -2.64 -28.56
N GLN A 8 -37.87 -3.58 -28.12
CA GLN A 8 -37.80 -4.15 -26.76
C GLN A 8 -36.51 -4.96 -26.55
N ALA A 9 -36.10 -5.73 -27.57
CA ALA A 9 -34.85 -6.49 -27.55
C ALA A 9 -33.61 -5.57 -27.54
N TYR A 10 -33.68 -4.44 -28.25
CA TYR A 10 -32.62 -3.43 -28.21
C TYR A 10 -32.53 -2.75 -26.84
N SER A 11 -33.67 -2.38 -26.23
CA SER A 11 -33.70 -1.80 -24.88
C SER A 11 -33.25 -2.77 -23.78
N ALA A 12 -33.46 -4.07 -23.96
CA ALA A 12 -32.99 -5.10 -23.04
C ALA A 12 -31.47 -5.31 -23.12
N ARG A 13 -30.86 -5.23 -24.31
CA ARG A 13 -29.41 -5.36 -24.48
C ARG A 13 -28.61 -4.16 -23.95
N ILE A 14 -29.14 -2.94 -24.06
CA ILE A 14 -28.50 -1.75 -23.47
C ILE A 14 -28.54 -1.73 -21.93
N GLN A 15 -29.45 -2.49 -21.31
CA GLN A 15 -29.43 -2.73 -19.85
C GLN A 15 -28.32 -3.70 -19.43
N GLU A 16 -27.98 -4.68 -20.27
CA GLU A 16 -26.96 -5.70 -19.98
C GLU A 16 -25.53 -5.12 -19.95
N TYR A 17 -25.25 -4.08 -20.76
CA TYR A 17 -23.96 -3.37 -20.73
C TYR A 17 -23.76 -2.43 -19.53
N SER A 18 -24.81 -2.16 -18.76
CA SER A 18 -24.75 -1.23 -17.61
C SER A 18 -24.28 -1.88 -16.30
N GLN A 19 -24.14 -3.22 -16.30
CA GLN A 19 -23.67 -3.98 -15.15
C GLN A 19 -22.27 -4.56 -15.36
N VAL A 20 -21.32 -3.73 -15.78
CA VAL A 20 -19.95 -3.97 -15.33
C VAL A 20 -19.96 -3.70 -13.83
N ASN A 21 -20.15 -4.76 -13.06
CA ASN A 21 -19.94 -4.80 -11.63
C ASN A 21 -18.44 -4.53 -11.41
N VAL A 22 -18.06 -3.25 -11.45
CA VAL A 22 -16.80 -2.79 -10.86
C VAL A 22 -17.00 -3.07 -9.39
N ASN A 23 -16.56 -4.25 -8.96
CA ASN A 23 -16.61 -4.69 -7.58
C ASN A 23 -15.80 -3.66 -6.76
N ARG A 24 -16.49 -2.62 -6.27
CA ARG A 24 -15.91 -1.53 -5.47
C ARG A 24 -15.43 -2.04 -4.10
N ASN A 25 -15.64 -3.32 -3.79
CA ASN A 25 -15.15 -3.97 -2.58
C ASN A 25 -13.77 -4.63 -2.74
N SER A 26 -13.16 -4.58 -3.93
CA SER A 26 -11.76 -4.98 -4.12
C SER A 26 -10.78 -3.81 -4.07
N LYS A 27 -11.19 -2.67 -3.50
CA LYS A 27 -10.24 -1.65 -3.06
C LYS A 27 -9.68 -2.12 -1.72
N ALA A 28 -8.58 -2.88 -1.74
CA ALA A 28 -7.67 -2.79 -0.62
C ALA A 28 -7.35 -1.29 -0.48
N ASP A 29 -7.85 -0.67 0.59
CA ASP A 29 -7.66 0.74 0.83
C ASP A 29 -6.14 1.00 0.90
N PHE A 30 -5.63 1.85 0.01
CA PHE A 30 -4.20 2.15 -0.07
C PHE A 30 -3.69 2.66 1.29
N GLY A 31 -4.51 3.40 2.05
CA GLY A 31 -4.18 3.82 3.40
C GLY A 31 -3.96 2.65 4.36
N THR A 32 -4.83 1.64 4.29
CA THR A 32 -4.69 0.39 5.06
C THR A 32 -3.44 -0.40 4.66
N MET A 33 -3.16 -0.53 3.35
CA MET A 33 -1.92 -1.16 2.88
C MET A 33 -0.69 -0.41 3.38
N LEU A 34 -0.64 0.91 3.19
CA LEU A 34 0.46 1.76 3.61
C LEU A 34 0.68 1.67 5.13
N LYS A 35 -0.39 1.68 5.92
CA LYS A 35 -0.31 1.49 7.38
C LYS A 35 0.32 0.14 7.73
N ASN A 36 -0.08 -0.93 7.05
CA ASN A 36 0.48 -2.26 7.29
C ASN A 36 1.98 -2.30 6.95
N GLU A 37 2.39 -1.70 5.83
CA GLU A 37 3.82 -1.64 5.48
C GLU A 37 4.63 -0.78 6.46
N LEU A 38 4.08 0.35 6.92
CA LEU A 38 4.74 1.17 7.95
C LEU A 38 4.88 0.42 9.28
N ASN A 39 3.89 -0.40 9.66
CA ASN A 39 3.99 -1.27 10.82
C ASN A 39 5.12 -2.29 10.65
N LYS A 40 5.30 -2.88 9.47
CA LYS A 40 6.42 -3.79 9.20
C LYS A 40 7.78 -3.08 9.31
N VAL A 41 7.90 -1.85 8.82
CA VAL A 41 9.13 -1.05 9.01
C VAL A 41 9.42 -0.86 10.50
N ASN A 42 8.40 -0.57 11.30
CA ASN A 42 8.54 -0.46 12.75
C ASN A 42 8.96 -1.80 13.40
N GLU A 43 8.39 -2.92 12.96
CA GLU A 43 8.81 -4.26 13.43
C GLU A 43 10.28 -4.55 13.11
N LEU A 44 10.77 -4.16 11.93
CA LEU A 44 12.18 -4.30 11.56
C LEU A 44 13.09 -3.45 12.46
N LEU A 45 12.68 -2.22 12.77
CA LEU A 45 13.42 -1.35 13.69
C LEU A 45 13.51 -1.95 15.10
N ILE A 46 12.40 -2.50 15.62
CA ILE A 46 12.37 -3.17 16.92
C ILE A 46 13.30 -4.39 16.91
N LYS A 47 13.23 -5.24 15.88
CA LYS A 47 14.11 -6.41 15.75
C LYS A 47 15.59 -6.03 15.71
N ALA A 48 15.94 -4.97 14.99
CA ALA A 48 17.31 -4.47 14.93
C ALA A 48 17.81 -3.98 16.30
N ASP A 49 16.94 -3.30 17.06
CA ASP A 49 17.25 -2.84 18.41
C ASP A 49 17.40 -4.03 19.39
N GLU A 50 16.49 -5.00 19.34
CA GLU A 50 16.57 -6.23 20.12
C GLU A 50 17.84 -7.02 19.83
N ALA A 51 18.19 -7.19 18.55
CA ALA A 51 19.41 -7.87 18.13
C ALA A 51 20.66 -7.12 18.64
N SER A 52 20.64 -5.78 18.58
CA SER A 52 21.73 -4.95 19.10
C SER A 52 21.87 -5.07 20.63
N GLN A 53 20.75 -5.11 21.35
CA GLN A 53 20.72 -5.32 22.80
C GLN A 53 21.29 -6.69 23.19
N GLN A 54 20.92 -7.76 22.48
CA GLN A 54 21.44 -9.11 22.72
C GLN A 54 22.96 -9.17 22.48
N LEU A 55 23.46 -8.47 21.47
CA LEU A 55 24.89 -8.38 21.19
C LEU A 55 25.65 -7.71 22.33
N ILE A 56 25.15 -6.57 22.81
CA ILE A 56 25.77 -5.81 23.90
C ILE A 56 25.79 -6.63 25.21
N LYS A 57 24.76 -7.45 25.44
CA LYS A 57 24.67 -8.34 26.60
C LYS A 57 25.58 -9.58 26.48
N GLY A 58 26.20 -9.81 25.32
CA GLY A 58 26.98 -11.02 25.04
C GLY A 58 26.12 -12.27 24.86
N GLU A 59 24.81 -12.10 24.64
CA GLU A 59 23.84 -13.17 24.42
C GLU A 59 23.66 -13.48 22.92
N ALA A 60 24.14 -12.60 22.02
CA ALA A 60 24.09 -12.86 20.59
C ALA A 60 25.17 -13.87 20.18
N GLU A 61 24.75 -14.98 19.58
CA GLU A 61 25.66 -15.99 19.01
C GLU A 61 26.40 -15.48 17.77
N ASP A 62 25.85 -14.50 17.04
CA ASP A 62 26.38 -14.04 15.75
C ASP A 62 26.18 -12.54 15.50
N ILE A 63 27.29 -11.82 15.34
CA ILE A 63 27.32 -10.39 15.02
C ILE A 63 26.82 -10.10 13.60
N HIS A 64 26.95 -11.04 12.66
CA HIS A 64 26.49 -10.85 11.29
C HIS A 64 24.96 -10.73 11.22
N SER A 65 24.25 -11.52 12.01
CA SER A 65 22.79 -11.44 12.13
C SER A 65 22.30 -10.08 12.64
N VAL A 66 23.03 -9.48 13.58
CA VAL A 66 22.73 -8.14 14.13
C VAL A 66 22.95 -7.06 13.07
N LEU A 67 24.08 -7.13 12.37
CA LEU A 67 24.41 -6.20 11.28
C LEU A 67 23.40 -6.30 10.13
N LEU A 68 22.98 -7.52 9.79
CA LEU A 68 21.97 -7.75 8.75
C LEU A 68 20.63 -7.13 9.15
N ALA A 69 20.15 -7.41 10.36
CA ALA A 69 18.90 -6.84 10.87
C ALA A 69 18.92 -5.30 10.88
N ALA A 70 20.05 -4.71 11.29
CA ALA A 70 20.24 -3.27 11.28
C ALA A 70 20.20 -2.67 9.85
N GLU A 71 20.84 -3.32 8.89
CA GLU A 71 20.87 -2.85 7.51
C GLU A 71 19.50 -3.01 6.83
N GLU A 72 18.79 -4.11 7.08
CA GLU A 72 17.41 -4.30 6.62
C GLU A 72 16.48 -3.20 7.13
N ALA A 73 16.56 -2.90 8.43
CA ALA A 73 15.75 -1.85 9.04
C ALA A 73 16.09 -0.46 8.46
N ARG A 74 17.39 -0.18 8.23
CA ARG A 74 17.85 1.07 7.60
C ARG A 74 17.28 1.24 6.19
N LEU A 75 17.44 0.22 5.34
CA LEU A 75 16.96 0.25 3.96
C LEU A 75 15.42 0.39 3.90
N ALA A 76 14.71 -0.34 4.75
CA ALA A 76 13.25 -0.27 4.83
C ALA A 76 12.77 1.14 5.24
N LEU A 77 13.45 1.76 6.20
CA LEU A 77 13.15 3.14 6.63
C LEU A 77 13.43 4.16 5.51
N GLU A 78 14.54 4.03 4.81
CA GLU A 78 14.88 4.90 3.67
C GLU A 78 13.81 4.83 2.58
N MET A 79 13.37 3.62 2.24
CA MET A 79 12.27 3.41 1.31
C MET A 79 10.98 4.06 1.81
N ALA A 80 10.63 3.90 3.09
CA ALA A 80 9.45 4.53 3.67
C ALA A 80 9.48 6.06 3.58
N VAL A 81 10.66 6.67 3.80
CA VAL A 81 10.85 8.12 3.65
C VAL A 81 10.67 8.56 2.20
N GLN A 82 11.18 7.80 1.22
CA GLN A 82 10.97 8.10 -0.19
C GLN A 82 9.49 8.06 -0.57
N VAL A 83 8.75 7.03 -0.11
CA VAL A 83 7.30 6.94 -0.32
C VAL A 83 6.58 8.13 0.32
N ARG A 84 6.91 8.48 1.56
CA ARG A 84 6.37 9.67 2.25
C ARG A 84 6.59 10.93 1.42
N ASN A 85 7.81 11.17 0.94
CA ASN A 85 8.13 12.34 0.14
C ASN A 85 7.29 12.37 -1.14
N LYS A 86 7.17 11.23 -1.83
CA LYS A 86 6.37 11.15 -3.06
C LYS A 86 4.89 11.43 -2.83
N LEU A 87 4.34 10.99 -1.70
CA LEU A 87 2.95 11.28 -1.33
C LEU A 87 2.74 12.77 -1.07
N VAL A 88 3.66 13.42 -0.36
CA VAL A 88 3.61 14.87 -0.10
C VAL A 88 3.72 15.66 -1.41
N GLU A 89 4.67 15.30 -2.28
CA GLU A 89 4.82 15.91 -3.61
C GLU A 89 3.55 15.78 -4.45
N SER A 90 2.97 14.57 -4.49
CA SER A 90 1.76 14.30 -5.27
C SER A 90 0.58 15.12 -4.76
N TYR A 91 0.45 15.27 -3.44
CA TYR A 91 -0.55 16.15 -2.84
C TYR A 91 -0.33 17.62 -3.22
N GLN A 92 0.92 18.10 -3.17
CA GLN A 92 1.25 19.46 -3.60
C GLN A 92 0.95 19.69 -5.08
N GLU A 93 1.22 18.70 -5.95
CA GLU A 93 0.96 18.79 -7.38
C GLU A 93 -0.54 18.88 -7.71
N ILE A 94 -1.37 18.07 -7.03
CA ILE A 94 -2.83 18.14 -7.18
C ILE A 94 -3.35 19.53 -6.81
N ASN A 95 -2.81 20.15 -5.76
CA ASN A 95 -3.19 21.51 -5.37
C ASN A 95 -2.76 22.55 -6.41
N ARG A 96 -1.59 22.38 -7.04
CA ARG A 96 -1.11 23.29 -8.11
C ARG A 96 -1.94 23.22 -9.38
N MET A 97 -2.53 22.06 -9.69
CA MET A 97 -3.42 21.92 -10.87
C MET A 97 -4.78 22.61 -10.72
N GLN A 98 -5.23 22.88 -9.48
CA GLN A 98 -6.55 23.47 -9.21
C GLN A 98 -6.53 25.00 -9.07
N LEU A 99 -5.35 25.63 -9.04
CA LEU A 99 -5.18 27.09 -9.07
C LEU A 99 -5.06 27.60 -10.51
#